data_AF-A0A349R2F2-F1
#
_entry.id   AF-A0A349R2F2-F1
#
_cell.length_a   1.000
_cell.length_b   1.000
_cell.length_c   1.000
_cell.angle_alpha   90.00
_cell.angle_beta   90.00
_cell.angle_gamma   90.00
#
_symmetry.space_group_name_H-M   'P 1'
#
loop_
_entity.id
_entity.type
_entity.pdbx_description
1 polymer ?
#
loop_
_entity_poly.entity_id
_entity_poly.type
_entity_poly.pdbx_seq_one_letter_code
_entity_poly.pdbx_strand_id
1 'polypeptide(L)'
;MEKKTLRYTLRRYIQGKLSEENSRAFLSYVKSGRDKILLQELIQEVLDDPADQHLLDDPTLLAVLDNTWDQLHLQINKPKTKSLWTWKRIGASAAAVIGLLFIGRWFLTIETKNVSPQAAQHVISPGKQSATLTLANGKQIHLHETQNGRIAEESGIRISKTTDGQLIYEVSGNSQGEIEQNTLSTT
;
A
#
# COMPACT_ATOMS: atom_id res chain seq x y z
N MET A 1 6.50 10.44 51.22
CA MET A 1 5.93 10.52 52.58
C MET A 1 4.46 10.20 52.49
N GLU A 2 3.86 9.60 53.51
CA GLU A 2 2.40 9.41 53.53
C GLU A 2 1.67 10.76 53.71
N LYS A 3 0.49 10.93 53.08
CA LYS A 3 -0.31 12.17 53.11
C LYS A 3 -0.58 12.66 54.54
N LYS A 4 -0.84 11.73 55.48
CA LYS A 4 -1.10 12.03 56.90
C LYS A 4 0.11 12.65 57.60
N THR A 5 1.30 12.10 57.37
CA THR A 5 2.57 12.61 57.95
C THR A 5 2.91 13.98 57.38
N LEU A 6 2.63 14.20 56.09
CA LEU A 6 2.86 15.48 55.43
C LEU A 6 1.91 16.57 55.97
N ARG A 7 0.62 16.25 56.14
CA ARG A 7 -0.36 17.13 56.79
C ARG A 7 0.06 17.53 58.21
N TYR A 8 0.47 16.54 59.00
CA TYR A 8 0.93 16.76 60.37
C TYR A 8 2.16 17.68 60.43
N THR A 9 3.14 17.44 59.55
CA THR A 9 4.37 18.24 59.48
C THR A 9 4.07 19.68 59.06
N LEU A 10 3.20 19.86 58.07
CA LEU A 10 2.74 21.18 57.62
C LEU A 10 2.05 21.95 58.75
N ARG A 11 1.10 21.33 59.46
CA ARG A 11 0.40 21.98 60.58
C ARG A 11 1.36 22.42 61.68
N ARG A 12 2.32 21.55 62.04
CA ARG A 12 3.37 21.87 63.03
C ARG A 12 4.31 22.97 62.56
N TYR A 13 4.62 23.01 61.27
CA TYR A 13 5.47 24.03 60.65
C TYR A 13 4.80 25.41 60.71
N ILE A 14 3.53 25.50 60.30
CA ILE A 14 2.75 26.74 60.34
C ILE A 14 2.60 27.24 61.78
N GLN A 15 2.37 26.34 62.74
CA GLN A 15 2.26 26.69 64.16
C GLN A 15 3.59 27.08 64.82
N GLY A 16 4.72 27.05 64.09
CA GLY A 16 6.05 27.34 64.65
C GLY A 16 6.53 26.32 65.70
N LYS A 17 5.85 25.16 65.82
CA LYS A 17 6.15 24.10 66.80
C LYS A 17 7.11 23.04 66.27
N LEU A 18 7.68 23.26 65.09
CA LEU A 18 8.58 22.33 64.42
C LEU A 18 10.04 22.69 64.75
N SER A 19 10.85 21.68 65.10
CA SER A 19 12.29 21.87 65.29
C SER A 19 12.96 22.40 64.01
N GLU A 20 14.03 23.18 64.16
CA GLU A 20 14.77 23.78 63.05
C GLU A 20 15.24 22.72 62.03
N GLU A 21 15.71 21.56 62.51
CA GLU A 21 16.13 20.43 61.66
C GLU A 21 14.98 19.91 60.80
N ASN A 22 13.83 19.67 61.42
CA ASN A 22 12.63 19.17 60.74
C ASN A 22 12.04 20.22 59.78
N SER A 23 12.14 21.51 60.13
CA SER A 23 11.71 22.61 59.27
C SER A 23 12.54 22.70 57.99
N ARG A 24 13.86 22.51 58.08
CA ARG A 24 14.77 22.48 56.93
C ARG A 24 14.50 21.27 56.05
N ALA A 25 14.27 20.09 56.64
CA ALA A 25 13.92 18.89 55.91
C ALA A 25 12.59 19.05 55.15
N PHE A 26 11.59 19.64 55.79
CA PHE A 26 10.31 19.97 55.17
C PHE A 26 10.46 20.98 54.03
N LEU A 27 11.19 22.07 54.24
CA LEU A 27 11.46 23.08 53.20
C LEU A 27 12.23 22.52 52.01
N SER A 28 13.21 21.63 52.24
CA SER A 28 13.92 20.93 51.17
C SER A 28 12.97 20.06 50.34
N TYR A 29 12.05 19.35 51.00
CA TYR A 29 11.02 18.58 50.34
C TYR A 29 10.06 19.44 49.51
N VAL A 30 9.61 20.58 50.05
CA VAL A 30 8.77 21.55 49.32
C VAL A 30 9.51 22.10 48.08
N LYS A 31 10.77 22.51 48.24
CA LYS A 31 11.61 23.01 47.14
C LYS A 31 11.88 21.95 46.06
N SER A 32 11.95 20.67 46.44
CA SER A 32 12.18 19.56 45.50
C SER A 32 11.04 19.38 44.48
N GLY A 33 9.83 19.84 44.82
CA GLY A 33 8.70 19.86 43.89
C GLY A 33 8.20 18.49 43.43
N ARG A 34 8.52 17.40 44.15
CA ARG A 34 8.09 16.04 43.78
C ARG A 34 6.58 15.82 43.89
N ASP A 35 5.96 16.37 44.93
CA ASP A 35 4.55 16.12 45.28
C ASP A 35 3.74 17.44 45.35
N LYS A 36 3.95 18.34 44.38
CA LYS A 36 3.34 19.69 44.36
C LYS A 36 1.82 19.68 44.46
N ILE A 37 1.15 18.74 43.77
CA ILE A 37 -0.32 18.62 43.76
C ILE A 37 -0.84 18.23 45.15
N LEU A 38 -0.21 17.22 45.78
CA LEU A 38 -0.58 16.79 47.13
C LEU A 38 -0.26 17.87 48.17
N LEU A 39 0.83 18.62 47.99
CA LEU A 39 1.18 19.73 48.86
C LEU A 39 0.15 20.86 48.77
N GLN A 40 -0.32 21.18 47.55
CA GLN A 40 -1.37 22.18 47.32
C GLN A 40 -2.69 21.77 47.97
N GLU A 41 -3.11 20.52 47.76
CA GLU A 41 -4.32 19.97 48.38
C GLU A 41 -4.25 20.04 49.91
N LEU A 42 -3.10 19.68 50.50
CA LEU A 42 -2.89 19.71 51.95
C LEU A 42 -2.81 21.12 52.53
N ILE A 43 -2.22 22.07 51.81
CA ILE A 43 -2.17 23.47 52.24
C ILE A 43 -3.58 24.02 52.29
N GLN A 44 -4.38 23.81 51.24
CA GLN A 44 -5.78 24.25 51.23
C GLN A 44 -6.59 23.58 52.35
N GLU A 45 -6.45 22.26 52.53
CA GLU A 45 -7.14 21.51 53.59
C GLU A 45 -6.77 21.98 55.01
N VAL A 46 -5.53 22.44 55.24
CA VAL A 46 -5.08 22.94 56.54
C VAL A 46 -5.48 24.41 56.76
N LEU A 47 -5.50 25.22 55.71
CA LEU A 47 -5.92 26.63 55.80
C LEU A 47 -7.45 26.79 55.92
N ASP A 48 -8.23 25.84 55.38
CA ASP A 48 -9.69 25.82 55.50
C ASP A 48 -10.18 25.26 56.86
N ASP A 49 -9.28 24.79 57.74
CA ASP A 49 -9.63 24.27 59.07
C ASP A 49 -9.92 25.45 60.03
N PRO A 50 -11.14 25.54 60.63
CA PRO A 50 -11.51 26.63 61.52
C PRO A 50 -10.64 26.74 62.78
N ALA A 51 -9.94 25.66 63.18
CA ALA A 51 -9.01 25.70 64.30
C ALA A 51 -7.70 26.45 63.99
N ASP A 52 -7.36 26.59 62.71
CA ASP A 52 -6.12 27.20 62.23
C ASP A 52 -6.37 28.58 61.56
N GLN A 53 -7.61 29.07 61.61
CA GLN A 53 -8.03 30.34 60.98
C GLN A 53 -7.29 31.57 61.54
N HIS A 54 -6.94 31.57 62.83
CA HIS A 54 -6.10 32.62 63.45
C HIS A 54 -4.67 32.64 62.88
N LEU A 55 -4.21 31.57 62.24
CA LEU A 55 -2.89 31.55 61.60
C LEU A 55 -2.91 32.34 60.27
N LEU A 56 -4.09 32.56 59.68
CA LEU A 56 -4.29 33.40 58.49
C LEU A 56 -4.18 34.90 58.79
N ASP A 57 -4.19 35.29 60.07
CA ASP A 57 -4.07 36.69 60.48
C ASP A 57 -2.62 37.19 60.52
N ASP A 58 -1.63 36.29 60.38
CA ASP A 58 -0.21 36.66 60.35
C ASP A 58 0.18 37.16 58.95
N PRO A 59 0.47 38.47 58.78
CA PRO A 59 0.82 39.04 57.48
C PRO A 59 2.15 38.51 56.94
N THR A 60 3.04 38.02 57.81
CA THR A 60 4.32 37.44 57.40
C THR A 60 4.13 36.05 56.81
N LEU A 61 3.22 35.25 57.39
CA LEU A 61 2.88 33.93 56.87
C LEU A 61 2.17 34.04 55.51
N LEU A 62 1.20 34.95 55.39
CA LEU A 62 0.52 35.23 54.13
C LEU A 62 1.50 35.65 53.03
N ALA A 63 2.44 36.55 53.32
CA ALA A 63 3.43 36.98 52.34
C ALA A 63 4.37 35.84 51.88
N VAL A 64 4.77 34.94 52.78
CA VAL A 64 5.61 33.79 52.41
C VAL A 64 4.82 32.78 51.57
N LEU A 65 3.56 32.52 51.92
CA LEU A 65 2.68 31.64 51.15
C LEU A 65 2.37 32.22 49.76
N ASP A 66 2.09 33.51 49.67
CA ASP A 66 1.76 34.18 48.41
C ASP A 66 2.97 34.22 47.46
N ASN A 67 4.15 34.60 47.95
CA ASN A 67 5.37 34.59 47.15
C ASN A 67 5.78 33.19 46.69
N THR A 68 5.53 32.16 47.51
CA THR A 68 5.77 30.78 47.10
C THR A 68 4.73 30.30 46.10
N TRP A 69 3.48 30.74 46.23
CA TRP A 69 2.39 30.44 45.29
C TRP A 69 2.61 31.06 43.93
N ASP A 70 3.01 32.32 43.84
CA ASP A 70 3.31 33.00 42.58
C ASP A 70 4.48 32.32 41.85
N GLN A 71 5.54 31.98 42.58
CA GLN A 71 6.67 31.25 42.02
C GLN A 71 6.30 29.83 41.57
N LEU A 72 5.37 29.18 42.27
CA LEU A 72 4.81 27.88 41.88
C LEU A 72 3.92 28.01 40.64
N HIS A 73 3.00 28.98 40.59
CA HIS A 73 2.11 29.22 39.45
C HIS A 73 2.91 29.49 38.17
N LEU A 74 3.98 30.28 38.25
CA LEU A 74 4.88 30.53 37.11
C LEU A 74 5.67 29.28 36.67
N GLN A 75 5.84 28.27 37.52
CA GLN A 75 6.46 26.99 37.13
C GLN A 75 5.43 25.96 36.66
N ILE A 76 4.18 26.03 37.13
CA ILE A 76 3.07 25.16 36.71
C ILE A 76 2.59 25.58 35.32
N ASN A 77 2.54 26.90 35.06
CA ASN A 77 2.15 27.49 33.78
C ASN A 77 3.31 27.87 32.87
N LYS A 78 4.56 27.49 33.17
CA LYS A 78 5.54 27.38 32.09
C LYS A 78 5.00 26.30 31.17
N PRO A 79 4.50 26.63 29.95
CA PRO A 79 4.30 25.57 28.98
C PRO A 79 5.67 24.91 28.93
N LYS A 80 5.73 23.60 29.23
CA LYS A 80 6.88 22.83 28.78
C LYS A 80 6.92 23.16 27.31
N THR A 81 7.85 24.02 26.89
CA THR A 81 8.02 24.35 25.50
C THR A 81 8.55 23.05 24.95
N LYS A 82 7.62 22.15 24.59
CA LYS A 82 7.95 20.97 23.83
C LYS A 82 8.49 21.60 22.57
N SER A 83 9.83 21.64 22.51
CA SER A 83 10.56 22.28 21.43
C SER A 83 9.85 21.89 20.15
N LEU A 84 9.48 22.88 19.33
CA LEU A 84 8.80 22.61 18.06
C LEU A 84 9.61 21.61 17.22
N TRP A 85 10.90 21.42 17.52
CA TRP A 85 11.74 20.34 17.03
C TRP A 85 11.15 18.94 17.27
N THR A 86 10.65 18.62 18.46
CA THR A 86 10.08 17.31 18.78
C THR A 86 8.78 17.08 18.02
N TRP A 87 7.94 18.12 17.87
CA TRP A 87 6.71 18.05 17.08
C TRP A 87 6.98 17.99 15.57
N LYS A 88 8.05 18.64 15.08
CA LYS A 88 8.54 18.48 13.71
C LYS A 88 9.03 17.06 13.44
N ARG A 89 9.73 16.42 14.39
CA ARG A 89 10.14 15.00 14.28
C ARG A 89 8.95 14.03 14.30
N ILE A 90 7.95 14.28 15.15
CA ILE A 90 6.73 13.45 15.22
C ILE A 90 5.84 13.68 13.98
N GLY A 91 5.75 14.92 13.49
CA GLY A 91 5.03 15.27 12.27
C GLY A 91 5.67 14.64 11.02
N ALA A 92 7.01 14.62 10.94
CA ALA A 92 7.73 13.97 9.86
C ALA A 92 7.50 12.45 9.84
N SER A 93 7.48 11.78 11.00
CA SER A 93 7.19 10.34 11.05
C SER A 93 5.74 10.01 10.68
N ALA A 94 4.78 10.83 11.10
CA ALA A 94 3.37 10.65 10.74
C ALA A 94 3.14 10.83 9.22
N ALA A 95 3.78 11.82 8.60
CA ALA A 95 3.70 12.05 7.16
C ALA A 95 4.31 10.90 6.35
N ALA A 96 5.42 10.30 6.81
CA ALA A 96 6.06 9.17 6.14
C ALA A 96 5.17 7.92 6.15
N VAL A 97 4.52 7.61 7.28
CA VAL A 97 3.58 6.48 7.38
C VAL A 97 2.37 6.69 6.48
N ILE A 98 1.80 7.89 6.49
CA ILE A 98 0.67 8.24 5.60
C ILE A 98 1.09 8.12 4.13
N GLY A 99 2.26 8.64 3.75
CA GLY A 99 2.80 8.53 2.39
C GLY A 99 2.98 7.08 1.93
N LEU A 100 3.54 6.20 2.79
CA LEU A 100 3.68 4.77 2.50
C LEU A 100 2.33 4.07 2.31
N LEU A 101 1.32 4.43 3.11
CA LEU A 101 -0.03 3.89 2.95
C LEU A 101 -0.68 4.35 1.63
N PHE A 102 -0.49 5.60 1.22
CA PHE A 102 -0.98 6.11 -0.07
C PHE A 102 -0.27 5.44 -1.25
N ILE A 103 1.05 5.31 -1.20
CA ILE A 103 1.84 4.63 -2.24
C ILE A 103 1.46 3.15 -2.31
N GLY A 104 1.39 2.46 -1.17
CA GLY A 104 0.99 1.05 -1.11
C GLY A 104 -0.43 0.84 -1.64
N ARG A 105 -1.39 1.71 -1.27
CA ARG A 105 -2.74 1.67 -1.82
C ARG A 105 -2.76 1.94 -3.32
N TRP A 106 -1.97 2.88 -3.83
CA TRP A 106 -1.85 3.15 -5.26
C TRP A 106 -1.33 1.92 -6.01
N PHE A 107 -0.29 1.25 -5.51
CA PHE A 107 0.22 0.02 -6.11
C PHE A 107 -0.80 -1.13 -6.08
N LEU A 108 -1.61 -1.24 -5.04
CA LEU A 108 -2.70 -2.23 -4.97
C LEU A 108 -3.90 -1.87 -5.87
N THR A 109 -4.05 -0.60 -6.24
CA THR A 109 -5.13 -0.11 -7.13
C THR A 109 -4.65 0.01 -8.58
N ILE A 110 -3.36 -0.18 -8.86
CA ILE A 110 -2.91 -0.55 -10.19
C ILE A 110 -3.45 -1.95 -10.42
N GLU A 111 -4.68 -2.01 -10.90
CA GLU A 111 -5.18 -3.16 -11.63
C GLU A 111 -4.13 -3.43 -12.70
N THR A 112 -3.40 -4.53 -12.51
CA THR A 112 -2.88 -5.28 -13.63
C THR A 112 -4.10 -5.50 -14.49
N LYS A 113 -4.24 -4.70 -15.56
CA LYS A 113 -5.11 -5.05 -16.67
C LYS A 113 -4.72 -6.48 -16.95
N ASN A 114 -5.59 -7.41 -16.56
CA ASN A 114 -5.51 -8.77 -16.99
C ASN A 114 -5.67 -8.65 -18.49
N VAL A 115 -4.53 -8.48 -19.17
CA VAL A 115 -4.37 -8.92 -20.54
C VAL A 115 -4.69 -10.39 -20.42
N SER A 116 -5.98 -10.70 -20.62
CA SER A 116 -6.41 -12.04 -20.95
C SER A 116 -5.37 -12.51 -21.94
N PRO A 117 -4.68 -13.64 -21.69
CA PRO A 117 -3.90 -14.23 -22.74
C PRO A 117 -4.94 -14.58 -23.79
N GLN A 118 -5.13 -13.67 -24.75
CA GLN A 118 -5.61 -14.02 -26.05
C GLN A 118 -4.45 -14.85 -26.58
N ALA A 119 -4.42 -16.12 -26.15
CA ALA A 119 -3.79 -17.18 -26.86
C ALA A 119 -4.50 -17.15 -28.21
N ALA A 120 -4.01 -16.29 -29.09
CA ALA A 120 -4.09 -16.55 -30.50
C ALA A 120 -3.38 -17.89 -30.64
N GLN A 121 -4.17 -18.95 -30.51
CA GLN A 121 -3.83 -20.28 -30.89
C GLN A 121 -3.67 -20.18 -32.40
N HIS A 122 -2.53 -19.63 -32.83
CA HIS A 122 -2.05 -19.77 -34.18
C HIS A 122 -1.72 -21.26 -34.26
N VAL A 123 -2.75 -22.05 -34.52
CA VAL A 123 -2.60 -23.39 -35.06
C VAL A 123 -1.91 -23.15 -36.40
N ILE A 124 -0.58 -23.20 -36.39
CA ILE A 124 0.17 -23.31 -37.63
C ILE A 124 -0.24 -24.68 -38.17
N SER A 125 -1.21 -24.65 -39.08
CA SER A 125 -1.60 -25.85 -39.79
C SER A 125 -0.37 -26.34 -40.55
N PRO A 126 -0.06 -27.64 -40.54
CA PRO A 126 1.04 -28.17 -41.35
C PRO A 126 0.83 -27.70 -42.80
N GLY A 127 1.92 -27.26 -43.45
CA GLY A 127 1.87 -26.82 -44.83
C GLY A 127 1.19 -27.88 -45.68
N LYS A 128 0.00 -27.57 -46.21
CA LYS A 128 -0.72 -28.46 -47.11
C LYS A 128 -0.03 -28.37 -48.47
N GLN A 129 0.80 -29.35 -48.77
CA GLN A 129 1.39 -29.47 -50.09
C GLN A 129 0.26 -29.77 -51.09
N SER A 130 -0.06 -28.80 -51.94
CA SER A 130 -1.16 -28.91 -52.92
C SER A 130 -0.62 -28.78 -54.33
N ALA A 131 -1.20 -29.55 -55.26
CA ALA A 131 -0.84 -29.50 -56.67
C ALA A 131 -2.05 -29.04 -57.48
N THR A 132 -1.85 -28.08 -58.36
CA THR A 132 -2.86 -27.56 -59.29
C THR A 132 -2.42 -27.83 -60.71
N LEU A 133 -3.25 -28.53 -61.48
CA LEU A 133 -3.07 -28.74 -62.91
C LEU A 133 -3.85 -27.65 -63.66
N THR A 134 -3.14 -26.81 -64.40
CA THR A 134 -3.76 -25.84 -65.33
C THR A 134 -3.75 -26.46 -66.72
N LEU A 135 -4.94 -26.67 -67.29
CA LEU A 135 -5.12 -27.17 -68.65
C LEU A 135 -4.82 -26.09 -69.70
N ALA A 136 -4.65 -26.47 -70.96
CA ALA A 136 -4.30 -25.53 -72.03
C ALA A 136 -5.42 -24.50 -72.29
N ASN A 137 -6.68 -24.89 -72.07
CA ASN A 137 -7.81 -23.96 -72.06
C ASN A 137 -7.86 -23.00 -70.85
N GLY A 138 -6.89 -23.05 -69.94
CA GLY A 138 -6.80 -22.20 -68.74
C GLY A 138 -7.58 -22.70 -67.52
N LYS A 139 -8.29 -23.83 -67.63
CA LYS A 139 -9.03 -24.43 -66.51
C LYS A 139 -8.04 -24.98 -65.46
N GLN A 140 -8.23 -24.58 -64.21
CA GLN A 140 -7.44 -25.05 -63.07
C GLN A 140 -8.15 -26.20 -62.35
N ILE A 141 -7.41 -27.25 -62.06
CA ILE A 141 -7.89 -28.44 -61.35
C ILE A 141 -7.01 -28.67 -60.13
N HIS A 142 -7.58 -28.51 -58.94
CA HIS A 142 -6.90 -28.81 -57.68
C HIS A 142 -6.85 -30.32 -57.46
N LEU A 143 -5.67 -30.91 -57.69
CA LEU A 143 -5.50 -32.36 -57.70
C LEU A 143 -5.72 -32.96 -56.31
N HIS A 144 -5.45 -32.22 -55.23
CA HIS A 144 -5.65 -32.73 -53.86
C HIS A 144 -7.13 -32.96 -53.53
N GLU A 145 -8.00 -32.06 -53.96
CA GLU A 145 -9.45 -32.08 -53.67
C GLU A 145 -10.25 -32.89 -54.69
N THR A 146 -9.65 -33.20 -55.84
CA THR A 146 -10.31 -33.94 -56.93
C THR A 146 -10.35 -35.44 -56.61
N GLN A 147 -11.54 -36.05 -56.78
CA GLN A 147 -11.75 -37.49 -56.63
C GLN A 147 -10.91 -38.29 -57.65
N ASN A 148 -10.55 -39.52 -57.27
CA ASN A 148 -9.83 -40.43 -58.17
C ASN A 148 -10.73 -40.84 -59.35
N GLY A 149 -10.13 -41.06 -60.52
CA GLY A 149 -10.83 -41.36 -61.77
C GLY A 149 -10.60 -40.28 -62.83
N ARG A 150 -11.53 -40.16 -63.80
CA ARG A 150 -11.41 -39.20 -64.91
C ARG A 150 -11.60 -37.78 -64.40
N ILE A 151 -10.59 -36.92 -64.60
CA ILE A 151 -10.60 -35.52 -64.12
C ILE A 151 -10.82 -34.50 -65.24
N ALA A 152 -10.37 -34.81 -66.46
CA ALA A 152 -10.54 -33.96 -67.63
C ALA A 152 -10.43 -34.76 -68.93
N GLU A 153 -10.87 -34.16 -70.02
CA GLU A 153 -10.71 -34.66 -71.38
C GLU A 153 -10.52 -33.46 -72.30
N GLU A 154 -9.42 -33.43 -73.04
CA GLU A 154 -9.00 -32.30 -73.88
C GLU A 154 -8.49 -32.82 -75.22
N SER A 155 -9.04 -32.32 -76.32
CA SER A 155 -8.58 -32.62 -77.69
C SER A 155 -8.32 -34.11 -77.99
N GLY A 156 -9.18 -35.00 -77.47
CA GLY A 156 -9.09 -36.45 -77.66
C GLY A 156 -8.14 -37.17 -76.68
N ILE A 157 -7.61 -36.46 -75.69
CA ILE A 157 -6.77 -36.98 -74.61
C ILE A 157 -7.57 -36.98 -73.32
N ARG A 158 -7.72 -38.17 -72.72
CA ARG A 158 -8.36 -38.38 -71.43
C ARG A 158 -7.32 -38.28 -70.32
N ILE A 159 -7.61 -37.47 -69.31
CA ILE A 159 -6.75 -37.27 -68.14
C ILE A 159 -7.45 -37.90 -66.92
N SER A 160 -6.76 -38.81 -66.24
CA SER A 160 -7.28 -39.48 -65.04
C SER A 160 -6.29 -39.45 -63.89
N LYS A 161 -6.82 -39.38 -62.67
CA LYS A 161 -6.06 -39.42 -61.41
C LYS A 161 -6.20 -40.80 -60.78
N THR A 162 -5.07 -41.43 -60.49
CA THR A 162 -5.02 -42.70 -59.76
C THR A 162 -5.17 -42.50 -58.26
N THR A 163 -5.50 -43.58 -57.54
CA THR A 163 -5.49 -43.61 -56.07
C THR A 163 -4.12 -43.31 -55.48
N ASP A 164 -3.06 -43.58 -56.25
CA ASP A 164 -1.66 -43.40 -55.86
C ASP A 164 -1.15 -41.98 -56.15
N GLY A 165 -2.03 -41.07 -56.60
CA GLY A 165 -1.71 -39.67 -56.83
C GLY A 165 -1.03 -39.37 -58.18
N GLN A 166 -0.96 -40.35 -59.09
CA GLN A 166 -0.40 -40.19 -60.43
C GLN A 166 -1.46 -39.72 -61.43
N LEU A 167 -1.03 -38.96 -62.45
CA LEU A 167 -1.85 -38.54 -63.59
C LEU A 167 -1.56 -39.43 -64.80
N ILE A 168 -2.61 -40.00 -65.37
CA ILE A 168 -2.55 -40.84 -66.59
C ILE A 168 -3.20 -40.06 -67.74
N TYR A 169 -2.45 -39.92 -68.82
CA TYR A 169 -2.90 -39.35 -70.10
C TYR A 169 -3.13 -40.48 -71.09
N GLU A 170 -4.37 -40.68 -71.51
CA GLU A 170 -4.78 -41.73 -72.44
C GLU A 170 -5.33 -41.09 -73.73
N VAL A 171 -4.69 -41.35 -74.86
CA VAL A 171 -5.15 -40.86 -76.16
C VAL A 171 -6.32 -41.72 -76.62
N SER A 172 -7.53 -41.16 -76.64
CA SER A 172 -8.79 -41.88 -76.94
C SER A 172 -9.30 -41.66 -78.38
N GLY A 173 -8.49 -41.09 -79.27
CA GLY A 173 -8.87 -40.85 -80.67
C GLY A 173 -7.70 -40.38 -81.55
N ASN A 174 -7.98 -40.08 -82.83
CA ASN A 174 -6.99 -39.57 -83.78
C ASN A 174 -6.65 -38.12 -83.41
N SER A 175 -5.51 -37.90 -82.75
CA SER A 175 -5.06 -36.59 -82.26
C SER A 175 -4.59 -35.69 -83.41
N GLN A 176 -5.53 -35.13 -84.16
CA GLN A 176 -5.31 -33.97 -85.05
C GLN A 176 -5.74 -32.71 -84.30
N GLY A 177 -4.87 -32.23 -83.41
CA GLY A 177 -5.09 -31.04 -82.60
C GLY A 177 -3.81 -30.21 -82.48
N GLU A 178 -4.00 -28.92 -82.19
CA GLU A 178 -2.93 -27.97 -81.91
C GLU A 178 -2.14 -28.40 -80.66
N ILE A 179 -0.85 -28.02 -80.56
CA ILE A 179 -0.03 -28.39 -79.40
C ILE A 179 -0.55 -27.63 -78.18
N GLU A 180 -1.25 -28.33 -77.30
CA GLU A 180 -1.76 -27.83 -76.04
C GLU A 180 -0.74 -28.06 -74.91
N GLN A 181 -0.51 -27.04 -74.08
CA GLN A 181 0.44 -27.09 -72.97
C GLN A 181 -0.29 -27.00 -71.63
N ASN A 182 -0.07 -28.00 -70.78
CA ASN A 182 -0.59 -28.04 -69.42
C ASN A 182 0.53 -27.66 -68.42
N THR A 183 0.20 -26.87 -67.41
CA THR A 183 1.16 -26.45 -66.37
C THR A 183 0.80 -27.10 -65.04
N LEU A 184 1.75 -27.79 -64.43
CA LEU A 184 1.63 -28.32 -63.07
C LEU A 184 2.33 -27.37 -62.10
N SER A 185 1.61 -26.86 -61.10
CA SER A 185 2.17 -26.00 -60.06
C SER A 185 1.94 -26.62 -58.68
N THR A 186 2.96 -26.57 -57.83
CA THR A 186 2.91 -27.02 -56.44
C THR A 186 3.06 -25.83 -55.51
N THR A 187 2.32 -25.82 -54.40
CA THR A 187 2.41 -24.80 -53.34
C THR A 187 2.88 -25.44 -52.04
#